data_AF-A0A1R0GZ46-F1
#
_entry.id   AF-A0A1R0GZ46-F1
#
_cell.length_a   1.000
_cell.length_b   1.000
_cell.length_c   1.000
_cell.angle_alpha   90.00
_cell.angle_beta   90.00
_cell.angle_gamma   90.00
#
_symmetry.space_group_name_H-M   'P 1'
#
loop_
_entity.id
_entity.type
_entity.pdbx_description
1 polymer ?
#
loop_
_entity_poly.entity_id
_entity_poly.type
_entity_poly.pdbx_seq_one_letter_code
_entity_poly.pdbx_strand_id
1 'polypeptide(L)'
;MDSIKASLSLEFPGRDRQIDRLSTIISEPGVPSSPFVFVNGHTGTGKTSILSRFFQLYDSQFLKFSDQQQENPKPCSYSAFIDCIECFTPKVLFRRAFNSWFDQYSTRDAAAGVFKNCDNIEDFINLIKTLPNEKYTSRFLIDVTIILISTSPWENLRPSLGSYPEPILVQFCQYNKFQIIQILQSECPPTEPLDFFNSFVDLIYETFHRNCGDLVEIRQLVCLLYPKYVQPVFEGQATRNESARLFKLCQPYFLAAADKLYLREISSFDWKTKSMVASARNDYTTVEKSINHLASNIGLQELPFLTKYILISSFIASYNPPRLDLQYFAKQSEKKTRRKKNSAANDGKNDRVFSHST
;
A
#
# COMPACT_ATOMS: atom_id res chain seq x y z
N MET A 1 -19.54 25.26 -7.75
CA MET A 1 -18.88 24.28 -6.84
C MET A 1 -19.82 23.33 -6.07
N ASP A 2 -21.00 23.75 -5.61
CA ASP A 2 -21.85 22.94 -4.71
C ASP A 2 -22.30 21.59 -5.26
N SER A 3 -22.52 21.51 -6.58
CA SER A 3 -22.84 20.25 -7.26
C SER A 3 -21.72 19.21 -7.13
N ILE A 4 -20.45 19.64 -7.26
CA ILE A 4 -19.28 18.76 -7.09
C ILE A 4 -19.24 18.22 -5.66
N LYS A 5 -19.44 19.10 -4.67
CA LYS A 5 -19.48 18.74 -3.25
C LYS A 5 -20.55 17.69 -2.98
N ALA A 6 -21.76 17.87 -3.49
CA ALA A 6 -22.86 16.93 -3.30
C ALA A 6 -22.54 15.54 -3.87
N SER A 7 -22.01 15.48 -5.10
CA SER A 7 -21.60 14.21 -5.72
C SER A 7 -20.46 13.52 -4.96
N LEU A 8 -19.45 14.27 -4.52
CA LEU A 8 -18.33 13.70 -3.76
C LEU A 8 -18.75 13.22 -2.36
N SER A 9 -19.65 13.94 -1.69
CA SER A 9 -20.12 13.55 -0.35
C SER A 9 -20.96 12.27 -0.39
N LEU A 10 -21.65 12.03 -1.53
CA LEU A 10 -22.38 10.79 -1.78
C LEU A 10 -21.42 9.60 -2.03
N GLU A 11 -20.37 9.81 -2.83
CA GLU A 11 -19.41 8.75 -3.19
C GLU A 11 -18.40 8.44 -2.05
N PHE A 12 -18.06 9.42 -1.22
CA PHE A 12 -17.05 9.31 -0.16
C PHE A 12 -17.62 9.68 1.22
N PRO A 13 -18.40 8.79 1.85
CA PRO A 13 -19.03 9.08 3.13
C PRO A 13 -17.98 9.28 4.24
N GLY A 14 -18.23 10.24 5.13
CA GLY A 14 -17.34 10.57 6.26
C GLY A 14 -16.17 11.50 5.89
N ARG A 15 -16.15 12.07 4.68
CA ARG A 15 -15.12 13.00 4.18
C ARG A 15 -15.63 14.41 3.90
N ASP A 16 -16.84 14.73 4.36
CA ASP A 16 -17.52 16.01 4.08
C ASP A 16 -16.64 17.22 4.47
N ARG A 17 -15.98 17.16 5.63
CA ARG A 17 -15.09 18.24 6.10
C ARG A 17 -13.89 18.47 5.19
N GLN A 18 -13.29 17.40 4.68
CA GLN A 18 -12.15 17.51 3.76
C GLN A 18 -12.61 17.99 2.37
N ILE A 19 -13.76 17.51 1.90
CA ILE A 19 -14.36 17.93 0.63
C ILE A 19 -14.69 19.43 0.68
N ASP A 20 -15.27 19.89 1.80
CA ASP A 20 -15.56 21.30 2.05
C ASP A 20 -14.30 22.14 2.08
N ARG A 21 -13.25 21.64 2.73
CA ARG A 21 -11.98 22.35 2.76
C ARG A 21 -11.36 22.46 1.37
N LEU A 22 -11.39 21.38 0.58
CA LEU A 22 -10.87 21.39 -0.78
C LEU A 22 -11.66 22.33 -1.69
N SER A 23 -13.00 22.36 -1.58
CA SER A 23 -13.84 23.26 -2.38
C SER A 23 -13.69 24.74 -2.01
N THR A 24 -13.28 25.05 -0.77
CA THR A 24 -12.92 26.43 -0.38
C THR A 24 -11.55 26.87 -0.88
N ILE A 25 -10.61 25.92 -1.04
CA ILE A 25 -9.22 26.21 -1.43
C ILE A 25 -9.11 26.31 -2.95
N ILE A 26 -9.75 25.38 -3.67
CA ILE A 26 -9.79 25.34 -5.12
C ILE A 26 -10.98 26.18 -5.56
N SER A 27 -10.72 27.34 -6.17
CA SER A 27 -11.75 28.26 -6.65
C SER A 27 -12.23 27.91 -8.06
N GLU A 28 -13.24 28.62 -8.55
CA GLU A 28 -13.75 28.47 -9.92
C GLU A 28 -12.74 29.02 -10.95
N PRO A 29 -12.79 28.56 -12.23
CA PRO A 29 -11.84 29.00 -13.23
C PRO A 29 -11.86 30.52 -13.41
N GLY A 30 -10.68 31.15 -13.36
CA GLY A 30 -10.51 32.60 -13.50
C GLY A 30 -10.46 33.37 -12.18
N VAL A 31 -10.79 32.73 -11.04
CA VAL A 31 -10.54 33.27 -9.71
C VAL A 31 -9.20 32.73 -9.20
N PRO A 32 -8.29 33.58 -8.70
CA PRO A 32 -6.99 33.12 -8.20
C PRO A 32 -7.18 32.16 -7.02
N SER A 33 -6.54 31.00 -7.14
CA SER A 33 -6.58 29.92 -6.17
C SER A 33 -5.31 29.90 -5.31
N SER A 34 -5.30 29.07 -4.27
CA SER A 34 -4.13 28.98 -3.40
C SER A 34 -2.98 28.27 -4.13
N PRO A 35 -1.81 28.91 -4.31
CA PRO A 35 -0.79 28.40 -5.24
C PRO A 35 -0.16 27.08 -4.78
N PHE A 36 -0.23 26.77 -3.48
CA PHE A 36 0.37 25.57 -2.93
C PHE A 36 -0.50 24.93 -1.84
N VAL A 37 -0.89 23.68 -2.07
CA VAL A 37 -1.72 22.87 -1.19
C VAL A 37 -0.99 21.56 -0.90
N PHE A 38 -0.96 21.16 0.37
CA PHE A 38 -0.35 19.91 0.78
C PHE A 38 -1.38 19.03 1.48
N VAL A 39 -1.62 17.86 0.88
CA VAL A 39 -2.62 16.89 1.29
C VAL A 39 -1.94 15.72 1.98
N ASN A 40 -2.12 15.63 3.30
CA ASN A 40 -1.48 14.63 4.14
C ASN A 40 -2.48 13.58 4.63
N GLY A 41 -2.05 12.34 4.80
CA GLY A 41 -2.78 11.32 5.56
C GLY A 41 -2.29 9.90 5.27
N HIS A 42 -2.64 8.95 6.14
CA HIS A 42 -2.24 7.54 6.00
C HIS A 42 -2.71 6.89 4.69
N THR A 43 -2.18 5.70 4.36
CA THR A 43 -2.68 4.90 3.24
C THR A 43 -4.15 4.56 3.43
N GLY A 44 -4.88 4.32 2.33
CA GLY A 44 -6.30 3.94 2.42
C GLY A 44 -7.29 5.04 2.81
N THR A 45 -6.84 6.27 3.09
CA THR A 45 -7.74 7.38 3.47
C THR A 45 -8.52 8.00 2.30
N GLY A 46 -8.24 7.60 1.06
CA GLY A 46 -8.96 8.06 -0.13
C GLY A 46 -8.47 9.39 -0.72
N LYS A 47 -7.31 9.91 -0.31
CA LYS A 47 -6.73 11.19 -0.80
C LYS A 47 -6.70 11.27 -2.33
N THR A 48 -6.03 10.31 -2.97
CA THR A 48 -5.90 10.26 -4.43
C THR A 48 -7.25 10.08 -5.11
N SER A 49 -8.09 9.16 -4.63
CA SER A 49 -9.42 8.92 -5.20
C SER A 49 -10.33 10.14 -5.14
N ILE A 50 -10.34 10.87 -4.02
CA ILE A 50 -11.15 12.08 -3.84
C ILE A 50 -10.65 13.21 -4.74
N LEU A 51 -9.34 13.45 -4.80
CA LEU A 51 -8.78 14.49 -5.68
C LEU A 51 -8.97 14.16 -7.15
N SER A 52 -8.70 12.92 -7.57
CA SER A 52 -8.93 12.48 -8.95
C SER A 52 -10.40 12.63 -9.35
N ARG A 53 -11.32 12.23 -8.46
CA ARG A 53 -12.75 12.40 -8.73
C ARG A 53 -13.19 13.86 -8.73
N PHE A 54 -12.67 14.67 -7.81
CA PHE A 54 -12.92 16.10 -7.74
C PHE A 54 -12.57 16.78 -9.06
N PHE A 55 -11.37 16.53 -9.59
CA PHE A 55 -10.94 17.16 -10.83
C PHE A 55 -11.65 16.59 -12.08
N GLN A 56 -12.03 15.31 -12.08
CA GLN A 56 -12.90 14.78 -13.13
C GLN A 56 -14.25 15.50 -13.18
N LEU A 57 -14.87 15.74 -12.01
CA LEU A 57 -16.13 16.47 -11.92
C LEU A 57 -15.94 17.95 -12.28
N TYR A 58 -14.83 18.56 -11.83
CA TYR A 58 -14.45 19.92 -12.16
C TYR A 58 -14.31 20.12 -13.68
N ASP A 59 -13.55 19.26 -14.34
CA ASP A 59 -13.43 19.22 -15.80
C ASP A 59 -14.80 19.07 -16.47
N SER A 60 -15.63 18.13 -15.99
CA SER A 60 -16.95 17.89 -16.57
C SER A 60 -17.93 19.06 -16.45
N GLN A 61 -17.76 19.92 -15.43
CA GLN A 61 -18.63 21.07 -15.20
C GLN A 61 -18.15 22.28 -15.98
N PHE A 62 -16.87 22.62 -15.88
CA PHE A 62 -16.34 23.87 -16.41
C PHE A 62 -15.89 23.78 -17.88
N LEU A 63 -15.52 22.60 -18.39
CA LEU A 63 -15.18 22.45 -19.82
C LEU A 63 -16.43 22.55 -20.71
N LYS A 64 -17.61 22.16 -20.22
CA LYS A 64 -18.88 22.23 -20.98
C LYS A 64 -19.35 23.65 -21.28
N PHE A 65 -18.96 24.63 -20.46
CA PHE A 65 -19.37 26.03 -20.64
C PHE A 65 -18.52 26.79 -21.66
N SER A 66 -17.28 26.35 -21.93
CA SER A 66 -16.40 27.03 -22.89
C SER A 66 -16.68 26.68 -24.37
N ASP A 67 -17.40 25.58 -24.63
CA ASP A 67 -17.43 24.94 -25.95
C ASP A 67 -18.69 25.23 -26.78
N GLN A 68 -19.54 26.18 -26.37
CA GLN A 68 -20.75 26.50 -27.16
C GLN A 68 -20.50 27.35 -28.43
N GLN A 69 -19.24 27.68 -28.78
CA GLN A 69 -18.93 28.54 -29.94
C GLN A 69 -17.93 27.98 -30.97
N GLN A 70 -17.49 26.71 -30.91
CA GLN A 70 -16.60 26.16 -31.95
C GLN A 70 -16.94 24.73 -32.37
N GLU A 71 -16.90 24.45 -33.67
CA GLU A 71 -17.28 23.18 -34.31
C GLU A 71 -16.29 22.02 -34.09
N ASN A 72 -15.17 22.19 -33.39
CA ASN A 72 -14.34 21.10 -32.85
C ASN A 72 -13.14 21.65 -32.03
N PRO A 73 -13.31 21.91 -30.73
CA PRO A 73 -12.19 21.82 -29.81
C PRO A 73 -12.51 20.75 -28.77
N LYS A 74 -11.69 19.70 -28.69
CA LYS A 74 -11.71 18.85 -27.50
C LYS A 74 -11.05 19.66 -26.37
N PRO A 75 -11.69 19.81 -25.22
CA PRO A 75 -11.20 20.74 -24.21
C PRO A 75 -10.02 20.11 -23.44
N CYS A 76 -8.96 20.89 -23.20
CA CYS A 76 -7.82 20.47 -22.36
C CYS A 76 -8.27 20.42 -20.88
N SER A 77 -7.93 19.34 -20.17
CA SER A 77 -8.21 19.20 -18.74
C SER A 77 -7.60 20.33 -17.92
N TYR A 78 -8.28 20.75 -16.85
CA TYR A 78 -7.76 21.76 -15.93
C TYR A 78 -6.69 21.22 -14.98
N SER A 79 -6.54 19.89 -14.90
CA SER A 79 -5.64 19.22 -13.97
C SER A 79 -4.73 18.21 -14.66
N ALA A 80 -3.58 17.95 -14.04
CA ALA A 80 -2.63 16.91 -14.42
C ALA A 80 -2.27 16.08 -13.19
N PHE A 81 -2.36 14.76 -13.30
CA PHE A 81 -1.98 13.83 -12.23
C PHE A 81 -0.64 13.19 -12.55
N ILE A 82 0.31 13.30 -11.62
CA ILE A 82 1.67 12.82 -11.83
C ILE A 82 2.10 11.99 -10.63
N ASP A 83 2.61 10.79 -10.91
CA ASP A 83 3.29 9.99 -9.91
C ASP A 83 4.78 10.38 -9.84
N CYS A 84 5.17 10.98 -8.71
CA CYS A 84 6.54 11.41 -8.46
C CYS A 84 7.51 10.22 -8.30
N ILE A 85 7.03 9.01 -8.00
CA ILE A 85 7.89 7.81 -7.86
C ILE A 85 8.52 7.46 -9.21
N GLU A 86 7.79 7.65 -10.30
CA GLU A 86 8.29 7.41 -11.65
C GLU A 86 9.13 8.58 -12.21
N CYS A 87 9.23 9.69 -11.46
CA CYS A 87 9.89 10.91 -11.89
C CYS A 87 11.28 11.06 -11.24
N PHE A 88 12.26 10.29 -11.72
CA PHE A 88 13.64 10.31 -11.20
C PHE A 88 14.43 11.57 -11.52
N THR A 89 13.98 12.38 -12.49
CA THR A 89 14.64 13.65 -12.88
C THR A 89 13.60 14.74 -13.10
N PRO A 90 13.95 16.03 -12.90
CA PRO A 90 13.06 17.16 -13.17
C PRO A 90 12.51 17.18 -14.60
N LYS A 91 13.34 16.77 -15.58
CA LYS A 91 12.94 16.61 -16.98
C LYS A 91 11.77 15.64 -17.15
N VAL A 92 11.81 14.49 -16.47
CA VAL A 92 10.71 13.51 -16.54
C VAL A 92 9.44 14.10 -15.91
N LEU A 93 9.57 14.83 -14.79
CA LEU A 93 8.44 15.49 -14.14
C LEU A 93 7.76 16.50 -15.07
N PHE A 94 8.51 17.46 -15.65
CA PHE A 94 7.94 18.47 -16.54
C PHE A 94 7.31 17.87 -17.78
N ARG A 95 7.97 16.87 -18.39
CA ARG A 95 7.43 16.17 -19.55
C ARG A 95 6.13 15.44 -19.24
N ARG A 96 6.02 14.77 -18.08
CA ARG A 96 4.79 14.09 -17.66
C ARG A 96 3.69 15.06 -17.29
N ALA A 97 4.03 16.15 -16.60
CA ALA A 97 3.10 17.22 -16.32
C ALA A 97 2.49 17.76 -17.61
N PHE A 98 3.34 18.11 -18.57
CA PHE A 98 2.89 18.67 -19.84
C PHE A 98 2.07 17.66 -20.65
N ASN A 99 2.52 16.41 -20.76
CA ASN A 99 1.76 15.38 -21.46
C ASN A 99 0.41 15.09 -20.80
N SER A 100 0.34 15.02 -19.47
CA SER A 100 -0.94 14.80 -18.79
C SER A 100 -1.88 16.00 -18.91
N TRP A 101 -1.35 17.22 -18.96
CA TRP A 101 -2.17 18.44 -19.03
C TRP A 101 -2.66 18.72 -20.46
N PHE A 102 -1.84 18.38 -21.46
CA PHE A 102 -2.04 18.70 -22.87
C PHE A 102 -2.10 17.46 -23.80
N ASP A 103 -2.50 16.31 -23.26
CA ASP A 103 -2.45 14.96 -23.86
C ASP A 103 -2.94 14.88 -25.33
N GLN A 104 -3.79 15.81 -25.74
CA GLN A 104 -4.39 15.88 -27.06
C GLN A 104 -3.44 16.35 -28.17
N TYR A 105 -2.38 17.14 -27.88
CA TYR A 105 -1.42 17.61 -28.88
C TYR A 105 -0.37 16.55 -29.27
N SER A 106 -0.29 15.42 -28.55
CA SER A 106 0.67 14.35 -28.86
C SER A 106 0.26 13.49 -30.06
N THR A 107 -0.99 13.54 -30.54
CA THR A 107 -1.49 12.53 -31.49
C THR A 107 -1.75 12.99 -32.92
N ARG A 108 -1.74 14.29 -33.26
CA ARG A 108 -2.15 14.71 -34.62
C ARG A 108 -1.24 15.62 -35.43
N ASP A 109 -0.27 16.33 -34.86
CA ASP A 109 0.56 17.24 -35.66
C ASP A 109 2.05 17.03 -35.45
N ALA A 110 2.84 17.45 -36.44
CA ALA A 110 4.31 17.50 -36.43
C ALA A 110 4.93 18.21 -35.17
N ALA A 111 4.09 18.80 -34.32
CA ALA A 111 4.40 19.31 -32.99
C ALA A 111 4.79 18.23 -31.95
N ALA A 112 4.53 16.94 -32.20
CA ALA A 112 5.02 15.83 -31.34
C ALA A 112 6.55 15.84 -31.12
N GLY A 113 7.31 16.45 -32.04
CA GLY A 113 8.75 16.69 -31.88
C GLY A 113 9.11 17.87 -30.97
N VAL A 114 8.27 18.91 -30.89
CA VAL A 114 8.47 20.11 -30.04
C VAL A 114 8.29 19.75 -28.56
N PHE A 115 7.36 18.84 -28.26
CA PHE A 115 7.03 18.42 -26.89
C PHE A 115 8.05 17.46 -26.24
N LYS A 116 9.08 17.02 -26.98
CA LYS A 116 10.13 16.13 -26.46
C LYS A 116 11.21 16.83 -25.62
N ASN A 117 11.28 18.16 -25.68
CA ASN A 117 12.41 18.95 -25.15
C ASN A 117 12.01 19.87 -23.98
N CYS A 118 10.95 19.56 -23.24
CA CYS A 118 10.61 20.30 -22.03
C CYS A 118 11.50 19.84 -20.86
N ASP A 119 12.74 20.33 -20.84
CA ASP A 119 13.75 19.93 -19.85
C ASP A 119 13.79 20.90 -18.67
N ASN A 120 13.52 22.19 -18.94
CA ASN A 120 13.59 23.27 -17.97
C ASN A 120 12.23 23.98 -17.78
N ILE A 121 12.12 24.73 -16.67
CA ILE A 121 10.94 25.57 -16.37
C ILE A 121 10.73 26.64 -17.46
N GLU A 122 11.80 27.19 -18.02
CA GLU A 122 11.71 28.19 -19.08
C GLU A 122 11.13 27.60 -20.36
N ASP A 123 11.55 26.39 -20.73
CA ASP A 123 10.98 25.65 -21.86
C ASP A 123 9.49 25.40 -21.63
N PHE A 124 9.11 25.01 -20.41
CA PHE A 124 7.71 24.80 -20.02
C PHE A 124 6.87 26.08 -20.17
N ILE A 125 7.38 27.22 -19.68
CA ILE A 125 6.69 28.52 -19.79
C ILE A 125 6.55 28.94 -21.25
N ASN A 126 7.61 28.79 -22.04
CA ASN A 126 7.59 29.15 -23.46
C ASN A 126 6.61 28.26 -24.24
N LEU A 127 6.58 26.96 -23.94
CA LEU A 127 5.66 26.01 -24.53
C LEU A 127 4.20 26.36 -24.23
N ILE A 128 3.87 26.74 -22.98
CA ILE A 128 2.52 27.19 -22.63
C ILE A 128 2.14 28.47 -23.37
N LYS A 129 3.06 29.45 -23.47
CA LYS A 129 2.83 30.70 -24.23
C LYS A 129 2.58 30.46 -25.72
N THR A 130 3.15 29.40 -26.29
CA THR A 130 2.98 29.06 -27.72
C THR A 130 1.71 28.28 -28.03
N LEU A 131 0.98 27.79 -27.03
CA LEU A 131 -0.25 27.04 -27.27
C LEU A 131 -1.35 27.98 -27.79
N PRO A 132 -2.05 27.63 -28.89
CA PRO A 132 -3.05 28.46 -29.55
C PRO A 132 -4.40 28.44 -28.81
N ASN A 133 -4.37 28.54 -27.48
CA ASN A 133 -5.58 28.50 -26.65
C ASN A 133 -6.02 29.93 -26.30
N GLU A 134 -7.18 30.33 -26.83
CA GLU A 134 -7.90 31.56 -26.47
C GLU A 134 -8.12 31.71 -24.95
N LYS A 135 -8.07 30.59 -24.20
CA LYS A 135 -8.16 30.52 -22.74
C LYS A 135 -6.98 31.19 -22.00
N TYR A 136 -5.84 31.37 -22.66
CA TYR A 136 -4.63 31.97 -22.08
C TYR A 136 -4.21 33.25 -22.83
N THR A 137 -5.08 33.78 -23.71
CA THR A 137 -4.76 34.90 -24.63
C THR A 137 -4.92 36.28 -23.99
N SER A 138 -4.34 36.44 -22.81
CA SER A 138 -4.00 37.76 -22.31
C SER A 138 -2.67 37.66 -21.58
N ARG A 139 -1.89 38.75 -21.58
CA ARG A 139 -0.52 38.89 -21.03
C ARG A 139 -0.43 38.65 -19.49
N PHE A 140 -1.31 37.84 -18.92
CA PHE A 140 -1.52 37.65 -17.50
C PHE A 140 -0.96 36.30 -17.02
N LEU A 141 -0.51 36.31 -15.77
CA LEU A 141 0.05 35.19 -15.03
C LEU A 141 -0.85 33.96 -15.14
N ILE A 142 -0.28 32.80 -15.50
CA ILE A 142 -0.98 31.52 -15.41
C ILE A 142 -1.12 31.22 -13.92
N ASP A 143 -2.37 31.16 -13.43
CA ASP A 143 -2.64 30.74 -12.06
C ASP A 143 -2.50 29.21 -11.97
N VAL A 144 -1.38 28.75 -11.42
CA VAL A 144 -1.08 27.33 -11.25
C VAL A 144 -1.12 27.00 -9.77
N THR A 145 -2.03 26.10 -9.41
CA THR A 145 -2.09 25.52 -8.06
C THR A 145 -1.41 24.16 -8.03
N ILE A 146 -0.39 24.03 -7.18
CA ILE A 146 0.33 22.77 -6.96
C ILE A 146 -0.29 22.05 -5.77
N ILE A 147 -0.77 20.83 -5.99
CA ILE A 147 -1.30 19.96 -4.93
C ILE A 147 -0.36 18.77 -4.75
N LEU A 148 0.31 18.70 -3.60
CA LEU A 148 1.15 17.55 -3.24
C LEU A 148 0.36 16.59 -2.34
N ILE A 149 0.39 15.31 -2.68
CA ILE A 149 -0.24 14.25 -1.88
C ILE A 149 0.88 13.43 -1.24
N SER A 150 0.86 13.28 0.09
CA SER A 150 1.82 12.47 0.80
C SER A 150 1.20 11.72 1.98
N THR A 151 1.87 10.64 2.38
CA THR A 151 1.62 9.94 3.65
C THR A 151 2.45 10.50 4.80
N SER A 152 3.58 11.17 4.49
CA SER A 152 4.45 11.80 5.47
C SER A 152 3.97 13.22 5.76
N PRO A 153 4.03 13.70 7.02
CA PRO A 153 3.70 15.08 7.33
C PRO A 153 4.66 16.06 6.64
N TRP A 154 4.17 17.28 6.44
CA TRP A 154 4.93 18.34 5.78
C TRP A 154 6.24 18.65 6.50
N GLU A 155 6.29 18.56 7.84
CA GLU A 155 7.49 18.85 8.61
C GLU A 155 8.70 18.00 8.21
N ASN A 156 8.46 16.74 7.78
CA ASN A 156 9.50 15.82 7.36
C ASN A 156 9.95 16.05 5.91
N LEU A 157 9.09 16.66 5.08
CA LEU A 157 9.37 16.98 3.68
C LEU A 157 9.87 18.41 3.49
N ARG A 158 9.78 19.22 4.54
CA ARG A 158 10.22 20.60 4.54
C ARG A 158 11.72 20.64 4.22
N PRO A 159 12.13 21.28 3.11
CA PRO A 159 13.54 21.42 2.81
C PRO A 159 14.24 22.22 3.91
N SER A 160 15.44 21.81 4.28
CA SER A 160 16.18 22.39 5.41
C SER A 160 16.72 23.80 5.16
N LEU A 161 16.86 24.21 3.89
CA LEU A 161 17.43 25.50 3.50
C LEU A 161 16.57 26.19 2.43
N GLY A 162 15.97 27.34 2.74
CA GLY A 162 15.34 28.23 1.74
C GLY A 162 14.05 28.90 2.23
N SER A 163 13.65 29.97 1.53
CA SER A 163 12.35 30.64 1.71
C SER A 163 11.33 30.01 0.76
N TYR A 164 10.70 28.93 1.18
CA TYR A 164 9.65 28.26 0.41
C TYR A 164 8.27 28.70 0.88
N PRO A 165 7.27 28.75 -0.02
CA PRO A 165 5.90 29.05 0.38
C PRO A 165 5.37 27.95 1.31
N GLU A 166 4.75 28.35 2.41
CA GLU A 166 4.10 27.40 3.32
C GLU A 166 2.79 26.92 2.67
N PRO A 167 2.57 25.60 2.53
CA PRO A 167 1.36 25.08 1.90
C PRO A 167 0.14 25.27 2.81
N ILE A 168 -1.03 25.36 2.18
CA ILE A 168 -2.27 25.12 2.91
C ILE A 168 -2.39 23.61 3.18
N LEU A 169 -2.37 23.24 4.45
CA LEU A 169 -2.46 21.85 4.89
C LEU A 169 -3.91 21.35 4.85
N VAL A 170 -4.13 20.22 4.18
CA VAL A 170 -5.40 19.48 4.20
C VAL A 170 -5.12 18.07 4.72
N GLN A 171 -5.57 17.79 5.95
CA GLN A 171 -5.31 16.51 6.61
C GLN A 171 -6.47 15.53 6.47
N PHE A 172 -6.15 14.33 6.00
CA PHE A 172 -7.02 13.17 5.91
C PHE A 172 -6.72 12.22 7.07
N CYS A 173 -7.51 12.33 8.13
CA CYS A 173 -7.45 11.42 9.27
C CYS A 173 -7.88 10.00 8.86
N GLN A 174 -7.48 9.00 9.63
CA GLN A 174 -7.98 7.63 9.45
C GLN A 174 -9.49 7.57 9.70
N TYR A 175 -10.16 6.60 9.10
CA TYR A 175 -11.59 6.40 9.29
C TYR A 175 -11.87 5.81 10.67
N ASN A 176 -12.92 6.30 11.32
CA ASN A 176 -13.41 5.70 12.56
C ASN A 176 -14.14 4.38 12.28
N LYS A 177 -14.28 3.50 13.29
CA LYS A 177 -15.05 2.25 13.21
C LYS A 177 -16.41 2.43 12.54
N PHE A 178 -17.19 3.41 13.01
CA PHE A 178 -18.52 3.72 12.45
C PHE A 178 -18.47 4.08 10.97
N GLN A 179 -17.49 4.90 10.55
CA GLN A 179 -17.33 5.29 9.14
C GLN A 179 -16.92 4.10 8.27
N ILE A 180 -16.03 3.22 8.77
CA ILE A 180 -15.61 2.02 8.06
C ILE A 180 -16.82 1.09 7.85
N ILE A 181 -17.60 0.83 8.89
CA ILE A 181 -18.81 0.01 8.80
C ILE A 181 -19.81 0.63 7.82
N GLN A 182 -20.02 1.95 7.88
CA GLN A 182 -20.92 2.66 6.96
C GLN A 182 -20.45 2.58 5.49
N ILE A 183 -19.15 2.67 5.24
CA ILE A 183 -18.58 2.50 3.89
C ILE A 183 -18.84 1.07 3.41
N LEU A 184 -18.51 0.07 4.23
CA LEU A 184 -18.66 -1.34 3.87
C LEU A 184 -20.13 -1.75 3.68
N GLN A 185 -21.06 -1.15 4.43
CA GLN A 185 -22.50 -1.33 4.26
C GLN A 185 -22.99 -1.01 2.85
N SER A 186 -22.44 0.02 2.22
CA SER A 186 -22.82 0.41 0.85
C SER A 186 -22.46 -0.66 -0.19
N GLU A 187 -21.56 -1.59 0.17
CA GLU A 187 -21.10 -2.68 -0.68
C GLU A 187 -21.79 -4.01 -0.35
N CYS A 188 -22.83 -3.99 0.47
CA CYS A 188 -23.60 -5.18 0.82
C CYS A 188 -24.24 -5.80 -0.44
N PRO A 189 -24.12 -7.12 -0.63
CA PRO A 189 -24.84 -7.81 -1.70
C PRO A 189 -26.36 -7.63 -1.55
N PRO A 190 -27.11 -7.39 -2.63
CA PRO A 190 -28.55 -7.12 -2.58
C PRO A 190 -29.39 -8.33 -2.15
N THR A 191 -28.78 -9.51 -2.07
CA THR A 191 -29.43 -10.79 -1.76
C THR A 191 -29.59 -11.05 -0.26
N GLU A 192 -28.87 -10.32 0.61
CA GLU A 192 -28.74 -10.64 2.04
C GLU A 192 -29.26 -9.49 2.92
N PRO A 193 -29.76 -9.79 4.13
CA PRO A 193 -30.25 -8.76 5.04
C PRO A 193 -29.10 -7.93 5.61
N LEU A 194 -29.28 -6.61 5.61
CA LEU A 194 -28.27 -5.63 6.04
C LEU A 194 -27.77 -5.87 7.47
N ASP A 195 -28.67 -6.24 8.40
CA ASP A 195 -28.32 -6.47 9.81
C ASP A 195 -27.35 -7.65 10.00
N PHE A 196 -27.51 -8.69 9.18
CA PHE A 196 -26.63 -9.86 9.21
C PHE A 196 -25.25 -9.49 8.65
N PHE A 197 -25.20 -8.76 7.54
CA PHE A 197 -23.96 -8.26 6.95
C PHE A 197 -23.22 -7.30 7.91
N ASN A 198 -23.95 -6.42 8.59
CA ASN A 198 -23.40 -5.51 9.60
C ASN A 198 -22.75 -6.24 10.76
N SER A 199 -23.43 -7.27 11.27
CA SER A 199 -22.90 -8.10 12.34
C SER A 199 -21.59 -8.80 11.91
N PHE A 200 -21.51 -9.24 10.65
CA PHE A 200 -20.31 -9.83 10.09
C PHE A 200 -19.17 -8.80 9.92
N VAL A 201 -19.46 -7.62 9.38
CA VAL A 201 -18.45 -6.57 9.20
C VAL A 201 -17.89 -6.12 10.54
N ASP A 202 -18.75 -5.98 11.56
CA ASP A 202 -18.33 -5.65 12.92
C ASP A 202 -17.37 -6.72 13.49
N LEU A 203 -17.70 -8.00 13.28
CA LEU A 203 -16.88 -9.13 13.69
C LEU A 203 -15.50 -9.15 13.01
N ILE A 204 -15.45 -8.88 11.70
CA ILE A 204 -14.20 -8.76 10.95
C ILE A 204 -13.40 -7.56 11.45
N TYR A 205 -14.05 -6.41 11.67
CA TYR A 205 -13.39 -5.23 12.21
C TYR A 205 -12.76 -5.54 13.58
N GLU A 206 -13.50 -6.12 14.52
CA GLU A 206 -12.98 -6.48 15.84
C GLU A 206 -11.82 -7.48 15.77
N THR A 207 -11.86 -8.42 14.82
CA THR A 207 -10.80 -9.43 14.65
C THR A 207 -9.53 -8.84 14.03
N PHE A 208 -9.66 -7.96 13.03
CA PHE A 208 -8.53 -7.53 12.19
C PHE A 208 -8.03 -6.11 12.44
N HIS A 209 -8.80 -5.20 13.08
CA HIS A 209 -8.42 -3.78 13.20
C HIS A 209 -7.07 -3.55 13.91
N ARG A 210 -6.70 -4.44 14.84
CA ARG A 210 -5.41 -4.35 15.57
C ARG A 210 -4.21 -4.54 14.64
N ASN A 211 -4.36 -5.39 13.63
CA ASN A 211 -3.30 -5.73 12.69
C ASN A 211 -3.39 -4.89 11.41
N CYS A 212 -4.62 -4.54 11.00
CA CYS A 212 -4.94 -3.87 9.74
C CYS A 212 -5.80 -2.63 10.02
N GLY A 213 -5.21 -1.44 9.91
CA GLY A 213 -5.96 -0.17 9.98
C GLY A 213 -6.41 0.37 8.61
N ASP A 214 -6.04 -0.29 7.52
CA ASP A 214 -6.33 0.17 6.16
C ASP A 214 -7.72 -0.31 5.69
N LEU A 215 -8.56 0.64 5.28
CA LEU A 215 -9.89 0.37 4.74
C LEU A 215 -9.86 -0.54 3.52
N VAL A 216 -8.86 -0.38 2.65
CA VAL A 216 -8.77 -1.16 1.40
C VAL A 216 -8.54 -2.63 1.70
N GLU A 217 -7.67 -2.94 2.65
CA GLU A 217 -7.37 -4.31 3.07
C GLU A 217 -8.57 -4.94 3.79
N ILE A 218 -9.22 -4.20 4.71
CA ILE A 218 -10.44 -4.68 5.37
C ILE A 218 -11.55 -4.96 4.35
N ARG A 219 -11.73 -4.08 3.36
CA ARG A 219 -12.70 -4.27 2.28
C ARG A 219 -12.42 -5.55 1.48
N GLN A 220 -11.16 -5.79 1.13
CA GLN A 220 -10.76 -7.02 0.42
C GLN A 220 -11.01 -8.28 1.27
N LEU A 221 -10.69 -8.25 2.56
CA LEU A 221 -10.96 -9.35 3.49
C LEU A 221 -12.44 -9.65 3.59
N VAL A 222 -13.29 -8.62 3.74
CA VAL A 222 -14.75 -8.76 3.76
C VAL A 222 -15.24 -9.43 2.48
N CYS A 223 -14.79 -8.96 1.31
CA CYS A 223 -15.17 -9.57 0.02
C CYS A 223 -14.76 -11.04 -0.12
N LEU A 224 -13.62 -11.44 0.45
CA LEU A 224 -13.11 -12.82 0.36
C LEU A 224 -13.71 -13.76 1.40
N LEU A 225 -14.00 -13.26 2.60
CA LEU A 225 -14.46 -14.06 3.73
C LEU A 225 -15.99 -14.13 3.83
N TYR A 226 -16.72 -13.14 3.31
CA TYR A 226 -18.17 -13.14 3.37
C TYR A 226 -18.81 -14.39 2.76
N PRO A 227 -18.42 -14.88 1.56
CA PRO A 227 -18.97 -16.11 1.00
C PRO A 227 -18.77 -17.33 1.91
N LYS A 228 -17.67 -17.37 2.68
CA LYS A 228 -17.37 -18.44 3.64
C LYS A 228 -18.18 -18.30 4.93
N TYR A 229 -18.56 -17.08 5.28
CA TYR A 229 -19.43 -16.82 6.42
C TYR A 229 -20.88 -17.25 6.17
N VAL A 230 -21.38 -17.10 4.93
CA VAL A 230 -22.75 -17.52 4.57
C VAL A 230 -22.84 -19.03 4.29
N GLN A 231 -21.74 -19.68 3.91
CA GLN A 231 -21.72 -21.10 3.54
C GLN A 231 -22.36 -22.04 4.61
N PRO A 232 -22.05 -21.94 5.92
CA PRO A 232 -22.69 -22.77 6.95
C PRO A 232 -24.21 -22.55 7.08
N VAL A 233 -24.72 -21.37 6.70
CA VAL A 233 -26.15 -21.05 6.71
C VAL A 233 -26.85 -21.81 5.57
N PHE A 234 -26.27 -21.80 4.36
CA PHE A 234 -26.80 -22.58 3.23
C PHE A 234 -26.72 -24.09 3.45
N GLU A 235 -25.68 -24.56 4.15
CA GLU A 235 -25.52 -25.97 4.50
C GLU A 235 -26.42 -26.41 5.68
N GLY A 236 -27.17 -25.50 6.31
CA GLY A 236 -28.09 -25.78 7.41
C GLY A 236 -27.41 -26.08 8.75
N GLN A 237 -26.13 -25.72 8.92
CA GLN A 237 -25.36 -25.99 10.13
C GLN A 237 -25.62 -24.98 11.26
N ALA A 238 -26.00 -23.75 10.89
CA ALA A 238 -26.32 -22.66 11.81
C ALA A 238 -27.39 -21.75 11.21
N THR A 239 -28.20 -21.14 12.08
CA THR A 239 -29.18 -20.13 11.66
C THR A 239 -28.55 -18.74 11.61
N ARG A 240 -29.18 -17.81 10.87
CA ARG A 240 -28.68 -16.41 10.72
C ARG A 240 -28.60 -15.64 12.05
N ASN A 241 -29.35 -16.07 13.07
CA ASN A 241 -29.37 -15.43 14.40
C ASN A 241 -28.24 -15.96 15.31
N GLU A 242 -27.65 -17.10 15.01
CA GLU A 242 -26.60 -17.74 15.83
C GLU A 242 -25.19 -17.21 15.48
N SER A 243 -24.97 -15.91 15.64
CA SER A 243 -23.71 -15.23 15.29
C SER A 243 -22.48 -15.84 15.96
N ALA A 244 -22.58 -16.24 17.23
CA ALA A 244 -21.48 -16.86 17.98
C ALA A 244 -21.11 -18.27 17.47
N ARG A 245 -22.11 -19.03 17.01
CA ARG A 245 -21.88 -20.36 16.42
C ARG A 245 -21.27 -20.24 15.03
N LEU A 246 -21.78 -19.32 14.22
CA LEU A 246 -21.21 -18.98 12.92
C LEU A 246 -19.76 -18.54 13.05
N PHE A 247 -19.44 -17.69 14.04
CA PHE A 247 -18.07 -17.29 14.29
C PHE A 247 -17.15 -18.49 14.57
N LYS A 248 -17.56 -19.44 15.41
CA LYS A 248 -16.76 -20.64 15.70
C LYS A 248 -16.50 -21.50 14.46
N LEU A 249 -17.51 -21.65 13.59
CA LEU A 249 -17.37 -22.40 12.34
C LEU A 249 -16.45 -21.68 11.35
N CYS A 250 -16.47 -20.35 11.32
CA CYS A 250 -15.65 -19.55 10.41
C CYS A 250 -14.25 -19.18 10.96
N GLN A 251 -14.03 -19.32 12.25
CA GLN A 251 -12.76 -19.03 12.94
C GLN A 251 -11.51 -19.61 12.24
N PRO A 252 -11.46 -20.88 11.78
CA PRO A 252 -10.30 -21.39 11.05
C PRO A 252 -9.97 -20.59 9.80
N TYR A 253 -10.99 -20.11 9.08
CA TYR A 253 -10.79 -19.29 7.88
C TYR A 253 -10.28 -17.89 8.23
N PHE A 254 -10.70 -17.32 9.36
CA PHE A 254 -10.17 -16.04 9.83
C PHE A 254 -8.71 -16.13 10.25
N LEU A 255 -8.32 -17.19 10.98
CA LEU A 255 -6.92 -17.44 11.33
C LEU A 255 -6.06 -17.64 10.09
N ALA A 256 -6.52 -18.47 9.14
CA ALA A 256 -5.84 -18.69 7.87
C ALA A 256 -5.73 -17.42 7.02
N ALA A 257 -6.75 -16.56 7.03
CA ALA A 257 -6.72 -15.28 6.34
C ALA A 257 -5.75 -14.30 6.97
N ALA A 258 -5.71 -14.24 8.30
CA ALA A 258 -4.77 -13.38 9.04
C ALA A 258 -3.32 -13.74 8.75
N ASP A 259 -3.01 -15.03 8.64
CA ASP A 259 -1.65 -15.52 8.36
C ASP A 259 -1.31 -15.35 6.87
N LYS A 260 -2.17 -15.84 5.96
CA LYS A 260 -1.78 -16.02 4.55
C LYS A 260 -2.30 -14.97 3.58
N LEU A 261 -3.50 -14.44 3.81
CA LEU A 261 -4.07 -13.43 2.93
C LEU A 261 -3.48 -12.06 3.23
N TYR A 262 -3.28 -11.73 4.50
CA TYR A 262 -2.67 -10.46 4.89
C TYR A 262 -1.21 -10.37 4.44
N LEU A 263 -0.43 -11.44 4.61
CA LEU A 263 0.95 -11.51 4.13
C LEU A 263 1.05 -11.73 2.61
N ARG A 264 -0.09 -11.81 1.91
CA ARG A 264 -0.21 -12.04 0.45
C ARG A 264 0.55 -13.29 -0.04
N GLU A 265 0.66 -14.32 0.80
CA GLU A 265 1.25 -15.60 0.43
C GLU A 265 0.39 -16.36 -0.59
N ILE A 266 -0.92 -16.10 -0.58
CA ILE A 266 -1.90 -16.73 -1.47
C ILE A 266 -2.63 -15.63 -2.25
N SER A 267 -2.75 -15.82 -3.56
CA SER A 267 -3.52 -14.90 -4.40
C SER A 267 -5.01 -14.95 -4.07
N SER A 268 -5.72 -13.84 -4.27
CA SER A 268 -7.19 -13.77 -4.08
C SER A 268 -7.95 -14.76 -4.98
N PHE A 269 -7.39 -15.12 -6.15
CA PHE A 269 -7.93 -16.13 -7.06
C PHE A 269 -7.73 -17.56 -6.53
N ASP A 270 -6.52 -17.87 -6.04
CA ASP A 270 -6.22 -19.17 -5.43
C ASP A 270 -7.08 -19.40 -4.20
N TRP A 271 -7.27 -18.36 -3.38
CA TRP A 271 -8.16 -18.42 -2.22
C TRP A 271 -9.58 -18.75 -2.64
N LYS A 272 -10.16 -18.04 -3.60
CA LYS A 272 -11.54 -18.30 -4.07
C LYS A 272 -11.73 -19.72 -4.59
N THR A 273 -10.82 -20.18 -5.45
CA THR A 273 -10.93 -21.50 -6.10
C THR A 273 -10.76 -22.65 -5.10
N LYS A 274 -9.77 -22.52 -4.20
CA LYS A 274 -9.36 -23.63 -3.33
C LYS A 274 -10.11 -23.64 -2.00
N SER A 275 -10.58 -22.48 -1.52
CA SER A 275 -11.47 -22.42 -0.36
C SER A 275 -12.85 -23.02 -0.64
N MET A 276 -13.32 -23.08 -1.90
CA MET A 276 -14.57 -23.78 -2.27
C MET A 276 -14.54 -25.28 -1.96
N VAL A 277 -13.35 -25.90 -1.95
CA VAL A 277 -13.19 -27.34 -1.64
C VAL A 277 -13.28 -27.61 -0.14
N ALA A 278 -12.92 -26.63 0.70
CA ALA A 278 -13.08 -26.72 2.14
C ALA A 278 -14.53 -26.37 2.51
N SER A 279 -15.40 -27.38 2.59
CA SER A 279 -16.76 -27.24 3.12
C SER A 279 -16.76 -27.15 4.64
N ALA A 280 -17.72 -26.45 5.23
CA ALA A 280 -17.88 -26.33 6.69
C ALA A 280 -18.23 -27.69 7.35
N ARG A 281 -18.48 -28.75 6.57
CA ARG A 281 -18.62 -30.13 7.08
C ARG A 281 -17.30 -30.77 7.51
N ASN A 282 -16.17 -30.18 7.13
CA ASN A 282 -14.85 -30.72 7.38
C ASN A 282 -14.32 -30.27 8.74
N ASP A 283 -13.72 -31.19 9.50
CA ASP A 283 -13.09 -30.91 10.79
C ASP A 283 -12.05 -29.79 10.67
N TYR A 284 -11.93 -28.95 11.72
CA TYR A 284 -10.98 -27.84 11.82
C TYR A 284 -9.57 -28.19 11.29
N THR A 285 -9.07 -29.38 11.63
CA THR A 285 -7.74 -29.85 11.25
C THR A 285 -7.57 -30.10 9.74
N THR A 286 -8.65 -30.46 9.05
CA THR A 286 -8.64 -30.71 7.60
C THR A 286 -8.70 -29.41 6.82
N VAL A 287 -9.44 -28.41 7.32
CA VAL A 287 -9.44 -27.03 6.78
C VAL A 287 -8.05 -26.42 6.93
N GLU A 288 -7.46 -26.49 8.13
CA GLU A 288 -6.10 -25.98 8.38
C GLU A 288 -5.05 -26.65 7.50
N LYS A 289 -5.06 -27.98 7.38
CA LYS A 289 -4.13 -28.73 6.51
C LYS A 289 -4.31 -28.35 5.04
N SER A 290 -5.55 -28.28 4.55
CA SER A 290 -5.83 -27.88 3.17
C SER A 290 -5.30 -26.48 2.88
N ILE A 291 -5.38 -25.57 3.85
CA ILE A 291 -4.88 -24.21 3.71
C ILE A 291 -3.36 -24.14 3.87
N ASN A 292 -2.74 -24.93 4.77
CA ASN A 292 -1.28 -24.97 4.96
C ASN A 292 -0.55 -25.56 3.74
N HIS A 293 -1.16 -26.53 3.06
CA HIS A 293 -0.65 -27.05 1.78
C HIS A 293 -0.70 -26.03 0.63
N LEU A 294 -1.37 -24.87 0.78
CA LEU A 294 -1.44 -23.82 -0.24
C LEU A 294 -0.15 -23.00 -0.35
N ALA A 295 0.47 -22.67 0.79
CA ALA A 295 1.70 -21.87 0.84
C ALA A 295 2.97 -22.72 0.58
N SER A 296 2.91 -24.02 0.88
CA SER A 296 4.08 -24.90 0.82
C SER A 296 4.58 -25.24 -0.60
N ASN A 297 3.79 -24.95 -1.65
CA ASN A 297 4.20 -25.27 -3.02
C ASN A 297 5.13 -24.23 -3.66
N ILE A 298 5.45 -23.13 -2.96
CA ILE A 298 6.33 -22.07 -3.48
C ILE A 298 7.82 -22.33 -3.15
N GLY A 299 8.15 -23.24 -2.23
CA GLY A 299 9.42 -23.14 -1.50
C GLY A 299 10.49 -24.22 -1.67
N LEU A 300 10.23 -25.36 -2.30
CA LEU A 300 11.26 -26.40 -2.48
C LEU A 300 11.65 -26.49 -3.94
N GLN A 301 12.32 -25.45 -4.43
CA GLN A 301 13.14 -25.59 -5.63
C GLN A 301 14.13 -26.73 -5.36
N GLU A 302 14.08 -27.81 -6.15
CA GLU A 302 15.06 -28.86 -6.05
C GLU A 302 16.44 -28.33 -6.44
N LEU A 303 17.18 -27.86 -5.45
CA LEU A 303 18.54 -27.38 -5.65
C LEU A 303 19.43 -28.57 -6.08
N PRO A 304 20.36 -28.36 -7.03
CA PRO A 304 21.38 -29.35 -7.36
C PRO A 304 22.14 -29.81 -6.10
N PHE A 305 22.61 -31.05 -6.10
CA PHE A 305 23.22 -31.68 -4.93
C PHE A 305 24.35 -30.83 -4.33
N LEU A 306 25.32 -30.39 -5.14
CA LEU A 306 26.44 -29.59 -4.64
C LEU A 306 25.99 -28.23 -4.08
N THR A 307 24.99 -27.60 -4.69
CA THR A 307 24.42 -26.32 -4.24
C THR A 307 23.79 -26.47 -2.86
N LYS A 308 23.13 -27.61 -2.56
CA LYS A 308 22.61 -27.90 -1.22
C LYS A 308 23.74 -27.97 -0.19
N TYR A 309 24.83 -28.66 -0.50
CA TYR A 309 25.99 -28.74 0.40
C TYR A 309 26.67 -27.40 0.60
N ILE A 310 26.84 -26.60 -0.45
CA ILE A 310 27.40 -25.25 -0.33
C ILE A 310 26.50 -24.39 0.55
N LEU A 311 25.18 -24.39 0.32
CA LEU A 311 24.23 -23.59 1.11
C LEU A 311 24.25 -23.98 2.59
N ILE A 312 24.21 -25.28 2.88
CA ILE A 312 24.29 -25.80 4.26
C ILE A 312 25.65 -25.43 4.87
N SER A 313 26.74 -25.56 4.13
CA SER A 313 28.09 -25.22 4.63
C SER A 313 28.22 -23.72 4.92
N SER A 314 27.70 -22.85 4.04
CA SER A 314 27.65 -21.40 4.25
C SER A 314 26.80 -21.01 5.46
N PHE A 315 25.66 -21.68 5.67
CA PHE A 315 24.84 -21.47 6.85
C PHE A 315 25.59 -21.87 8.13
N ILE A 316 26.22 -23.04 8.15
CA ILE A 316 26.98 -23.50 9.33
C ILE A 316 28.17 -22.57 9.60
N ALA A 317 28.90 -22.14 8.56
CA ALA A 317 30.03 -21.22 8.68
C ALA A 317 29.60 -19.81 9.16
N SER A 318 28.39 -19.35 8.80
CA SER A 318 27.87 -18.07 9.27
C SER A 318 27.34 -18.11 10.70
N TYR A 319 26.77 -19.24 11.11
CA TYR A 319 26.15 -19.36 12.43
C TYR A 319 27.16 -19.75 13.51
N ASN A 320 28.17 -20.53 13.15
CA ASN A 320 29.17 -21.01 14.10
C ASN A 320 30.40 -20.10 14.12
N PRO A 321 30.94 -19.79 15.31
CA PRO A 321 32.20 -19.06 15.41
C PRO A 321 33.37 -19.93 14.92
N PRO A 322 34.39 -19.33 14.27
CA PRO A 322 35.48 -20.06 13.61
C PRO A 322 36.36 -20.89 14.56
N ARG A 323 36.26 -20.64 15.87
CA ARG A 323 36.98 -21.40 16.90
C ARG A 323 36.48 -22.85 17.01
N LEU A 324 35.22 -23.09 16.68
CA LEU A 324 34.59 -24.41 16.78
C LEU A 324 34.76 -25.23 15.49
N ASP A 325 35.27 -24.65 14.40
CA ASP A 325 35.45 -25.34 13.13
C ASP A 325 36.40 -26.54 13.26
N LEU A 326 37.49 -26.36 14.02
CA LEU A 326 38.43 -27.44 14.33
C LEU A 326 37.78 -28.56 15.16
N GLN A 327 36.80 -28.24 16.00
CA GLN A 327 36.11 -29.25 16.80
C GLN A 327 35.06 -30.01 15.97
N TYR A 328 34.33 -29.31 15.11
CA TYR A 328 33.22 -29.90 14.34
C TYR A 328 33.65 -30.55 13.03
N PHE A 329 34.68 -30.03 12.35
CA PHE A 329 35.03 -30.44 10.98
C PHE A 329 36.43 -31.06 10.85
N ALA A 330 37.30 -30.98 11.86
CA ALA A 330 38.55 -31.71 11.80
C ALA A 330 38.29 -33.21 12.01
N LYS A 331 38.81 -34.05 11.12
CA LYS A 331 38.80 -35.53 11.24
C LYS A 331 39.76 -36.06 12.30
N GLN A 332 39.81 -35.46 13.49
CA GLN A 332 40.62 -35.97 14.59
C GLN A 332 39.77 -36.90 15.45
N SER A 333 40.06 -38.20 15.33
CA SER A 333 39.63 -39.25 16.26
C SER A 333 39.74 -38.72 17.69
N GLU A 334 38.61 -38.63 18.40
CA GLU A 334 38.59 -38.45 19.85
C GLU A 334 39.25 -39.68 20.51
N LYS A 335 40.58 -39.77 20.51
CA LYS A 335 41.29 -40.51 21.54
C LYS A 335 41.24 -39.64 22.78
N LYS A 336 40.14 -39.78 23.54
CA LYS A 336 40.09 -39.41 24.96
C LYS A 336 41.35 -39.97 25.62
N THR A 337 42.33 -39.13 25.90
CA THR A 337 43.51 -39.50 26.68
C THR A 337 43.01 -39.79 28.09
N ARG A 338 42.70 -41.07 28.34
CA ARG A 338 42.31 -41.60 29.64
C ARG A 338 43.37 -41.19 30.66
N ARG A 339 42.92 -40.51 31.71
CA ARG A 339 43.61 -40.38 33.01
C ARG A 339 44.33 -41.68 33.35
N LYS A 340 45.66 -41.66 33.41
CA LYS A 340 46.43 -42.72 34.07
C LYS A 340 46.54 -42.34 35.54
N LYS A 341 45.72 -43.00 36.36
CA LYS A 341 45.86 -43.00 37.82
C LYS A 341 47.00 -43.97 38.18
N ASN A 342 47.80 -43.55 39.14
CA ASN A 342 48.73 -44.32 39.99
C ASN A 342 50.19 -44.47 39.53
N SER A 343 51.06 -43.70 40.18
CA SER A 343 52.08 -44.28 41.06
C SER A 343 52.51 -43.24 42.09
N ALA A 344 52.06 -43.40 43.33
CA ALA A 344 52.70 -42.77 44.47
C ALA A 344 54.08 -43.44 44.68
N ALA A 345 55.15 -42.67 44.66
CA ALA A 345 56.43 -43.01 45.30
C ALA A 345 57.31 -41.76 45.38
N ASN A 346 57.37 -41.21 46.60
CA ASN A 346 58.52 -40.67 47.32
C ASN A 346 59.46 -39.60 46.74
N ASP A 347 59.95 -38.81 47.71
CA ASP A 347 61.05 -37.83 47.72
C ASP A 347 60.79 -36.53 46.96
N GLY A 348 60.79 -35.35 47.59
CA GLY A 348 61.57 -34.92 48.75
C GLY A 348 62.77 -34.12 48.24
N LYS A 349 62.85 -32.84 48.66
CA LYS A 349 63.91 -31.84 48.33
C LYS A 349 63.87 -31.34 46.88
N ASN A 350 63.99 -30.06 46.55
CA ASN A 350 64.70 -29.00 47.24
C ASN A 350 64.31 -27.64 46.63
N ASP A 351 64.41 -26.62 47.47
CA ASP A 351 64.43 -25.20 47.15
C ASP A 351 65.44 -24.82 46.05
N ARG A 352 65.12 -23.77 45.28
CA ARG A 352 65.87 -22.48 45.20
C ARG A 352 65.47 -21.74 43.91
N VAL A 353 64.72 -20.66 44.04
CA VAL A 353 65.18 -19.26 44.16
C VAL A 353 65.56 -18.66 42.80
N PHE A 354 64.73 -17.69 42.43
CA PHE A 354 64.99 -16.63 41.47
C PHE A 354 66.24 -15.83 41.82
N SER A 355 67.06 -15.55 40.82
CA SER A 355 67.84 -14.31 40.68
C SER A 355 68.05 -14.08 39.19
N HIS A 356 67.25 -13.27 38.50
CA HIS A 356 67.44 -11.83 38.31
C HIS A 356 68.86 -11.41 37.95
N SER A 357 69.02 -10.91 36.72
CA SER A 357 69.84 -9.73 36.45
C SER A 357 69.38 -9.10 35.14
N THR A 358 68.87 -7.86 35.29
CA THR A 358 68.77 -6.75 34.33
C THR A 358 67.91 -6.90 33.09
#